data_AF-A0A816DLT8-F1
#
_entry.id   AF-A0A816DLT8-F1
#
_cell.length_a   1.000
_cell.length_b   1.000
_cell.length_c   1.000
_cell.angle_alpha   90.00
_cell.angle_beta   90.00
_cell.angle_gamma   90.00
#
_symmetry.space_group_name_H-M   'P 1'
#
loop_
_entity.id
_entity.type
_entity.pdbx_description
1 polymer ?
#
loop_
_entity_poly.entity_id
_entity_poly.type
_entity_poly.pdbx_seq_one_letter_code
_entity_poly.pdbx_strand_id
1 'polypeptide(L)'
;MNVDAIDDRRRTPLHVACENGHTIIVKFLLEKGASSILRDARSYNCLDIAIIGQHEELVKELLNHDSWRDIMRNAQPISGTEAFDTPMRKLIRYVPNVAAWLIDEKFTTIVGGPGQKVYKRIYDYEFYEDMYKVRDWYSKGKHYIDLS
;
A
#
# COMPACT_ATOMS: atom_id res chain seq x y z
N MET A 1 -11.38 -14.11 -18.85
CA MET A 1 -11.86 -12.75 -18.54
C MET A 1 -10.67 -11.97 -18.00
N ASN A 2 -10.24 -10.88 -18.65
CA ASN A 2 -9.13 -10.07 -18.15
C ASN A 2 -9.68 -9.16 -17.04
N VAL A 3 -9.37 -9.46 -15.78
CA VAL A 3 -9.81 -8.69 -14.61
C VAL A 3 -9.07 -7.36 -14.46
N ASP A 4 -7.94 -7.21 -15.15
CA ASP A 4 -7.08 -6.03 -15.17
C ASP A 4 -7.21 -5.23 -16.46
N ALA A 5 -8.35 -5.36 -17.16
CA ALA A 5 -8.65 -4.51 -18.32
C ALA A 5 -8.57 -3.02 -17.92
N ILE A 6 -8.00 -2.19 -18.78
CA ILE A 6 -7.80 -0.77 -18.49
C ILE A 6 -8.69 0.13 -19.35
N ASP A 7 -9.15 1.24 -18.78
CA ASP A 7 -9.80 2.33 -19.51
C ASP A 7 -8.79 3.33 -20.10
N ASP A 8 -9.27 4.38 -20.77
CA ASP A 8 -8.44 5.45 -21.37
C ASP A 8 -7.57 6.20 -20.35
N ARG A 9 -7.90 6.11 -19.05
CA ARG A 9 -7.14 6.68 -17.93
C ARG A 9 -6.24 5.65 -17.25
N ARG A 10 -6.04 4.49 -17.88
CA ARG A 10 -5.29 3.35 -17.35
C ARG A 10 -5.88 2.78 -16.05
N ARG A 11 -7.15 3.02 -15.76
CA ARG A 11 -7.81 2.51 -14.55
C ARG A 11 -8.32 1.10 -14.82
N THR A 12 -8.05 0.20 -13.87
CA THR A 12 -8.64 -1.15 -13.84
C THR A 12 -10.00 -1.14 -13.14
N PRO A 13 -10.83 -2.18 -13.27
CA PRO A 13 -12.05 -2.35 -12.47
C PRO A 13 -11.81 -2.17 -10.97
N LEU A 14 -10.63 -2.59 -10.47
CA LEU A 14 -10.25 -2.44 -9.07
C LEU A 14 -10.06 -0.97 -8.68
N HIS A 15 -9.49 -0.12 -9.55
CA HIS A 15 -9.39 1.33 -9.31
C HIS A 15 -10.78 1.96 -9.15
N VAL A 16 -11.71 1.60 -10.04
CA VAL A 16 -13.08 2.13 -10.02
C VAL A 16 -13.85 1.65 -8.78
N ALA A 17 -13.68 0.40 -8.38
CA ALA A 17 -14.28 -0.13 -7.17
C ALA A 17 -13.75 0.57 -5.91
N CYS A 18 -12.44 0.88 -5.87
CA CYS A 18 -11.81 1.61 -4.78
C CYS A 18 -12.22 3.08 -4.72
N GLU A 19 -12.39 3.74 -5.88
CA GLU A 19 -12.86 5.13 -5.97
C GLU A 19 -14.24 5.30 -5.31
N ASN A 20 -15.12 4.32 -5.52
CA ASN A 20 -16.47 4.32 -4.97
C ASN A 20 -16.59 3.68 -3.58
N GLY A 21 -15.50 3.18 -2.99
CA GLY A 21 -15.53 2.54 -1.67
C GLY A 21 -16.29 1.21 -1.63
N HIS A 22 -16.44 0.53 -2.77
CA HIS A 22 -17.24 -0.69 -2.88
C HIS A 22 -16.47 -1.92 -2.37
N THR A 23 -16.35 -2.06 -1.04
CA THR A 23 -15.55 -3.10 -0.38
C THR A 23 -15.87 -4.52 -0.86
N ILE A 24 -17.15 -4.85 -1.04
CA ILE A 24 -17.58 -6.19 -1.52
C ILE A 24 -17.04 -6.47 -2.93
N ILE A 25 -17.09 -5.48 -3.82
CA ILE A 25 -16.59 -5.62 -5.19
C ILE A 25 -15.07 -5.73 -5.19
N VAL A 26 -14.39 -4.96 -4.34
CA VAL A 26 -12.93 -5.04 -4.19
C VAL A 26 -12.51 -6.45 -3.75
N LYS A 27 -13.13 -7.01 -2.71
CA LYS A 27 -12.85 -8.38 -2.27
C LYS A 27 -13.05 -9.38 -3.41
N PHE A 28 -14.18 -9.30 -4.10
CA PHE A 28 -14.47 -10.17 -5.23
C PHE A 28 -13.42 -10.05 -6.35
N LEU A 29 -12.97 -8.85 -6.70
CA LEU A 29 -11.95 -8.65 -7.73
C LEU A 29 -10.59 -9.22 -7.29
N LEU A 30 -10.19 -9.02 -6.03
CA LEU A 30 -8.96 -9.60 -5.48
C LEU A 30 -9.00 -11.12 -5.47
N GLU A 31 -10.13 -11.73 -5.08
CA GLU A 31 -10.35 -13.18 -5.14
C GLU A 31 -10.25 -13.74 -6.58
N LYS A 32 -10.57 -12.93 -7.59
CA LYS A 32 -10.41 -13.28 -9.01
C LYS A 32 -8.99 -13.04 -9.54
N GLY A 33 -8.05 -12.63 -8.68
CA GLY A 33 -6.65 -12.39 -9.04
C GLY A 33 -6.40 -11.03 -9.69
N ALA A 34 -7.26 -10.03 -9.45
CA ALA A 34 -7.01 -8.67 -9.91
C ALA A 34 -5.73 -8.11 -9.26
N SER A 35 -4.91 -7.45 -10.07
CA SER A 35 -3.64 -6.89 -9.61
C SER A 35 -3.84 -5.57 -8.89
N SER A 36 -3.54 -5.56 -7.59
CA SER A 36 -3.64 -4.39 -6.70
C SER A 36 -2.47 -3.41 -6.79
N ILE A 37 -1.42 -3.77 -7.53
CA ILE A 37 -0.22 -2.95 -7.73
C ILE A 37 -0.26 -2.10 -9.00
N LEU A 38 -1.23 -2.34 -9.89
CA LEU A 38 -1.40 -1.57 -11.12
C LEU A 38 -1.68 -0.11 -10.80
N ARG A 39 -1.21 0.77 -11.68
CA ARG A 39 -1.28 2.22 -11.49
C ARG A 39 -2.04 2.88 -12.63
N ASP A 40 -2.87 3.86 -12.29
CA ASP A 40 -3.59 4.70 -13.24
C ASP A 40 -2.67 5.72 -13.93
N ALA A 41 -3.24 6.59 -14.79
CA ALA A 41 -2.50 7.64 -15.48
C ALA A 41 -1.87 8.69 -14.53
N ARG A 42 -2.33 8.79 -13.28
CA ARG A 42 -1.75 9.63 -12.21
C ARG A 42 -0.75 8.86 -11.36
N SER A 43 -0.41 7.64 -11.77
CA SER A 43 0.45 6.70 -11.06
C SER A 43 -0.09 6.26 -9.68
N TYR A 44 -1.38 6.45 -9.42
CA TYR A 44 -2.05 5.94 -8.22
C TYR A 44 -2.47 4.50 -8.40
N ASN A 45 -2.27 3.68 -7.36
CA ASN A 45 -2.83 2.34 -7.29
C ASN A 45 -4.19 2.33 -6.60
N CYS A 46 -4.79 1.15 -6.43
CA CYS A 46 -6.10 1.01 -5.81
C CYS A 46 -6.15 1.51 -4.35
N LEU A 47 -5.05 1.33 -3.58
CA LEU A 47 -4.95 1.80 -2.21
C LEU A 47 -4.87 3.33 -2.13
N ASP A 48 -4.07 3.97 -2.99
CA ASP A 48 -4.00 5.43 -3.04
C ASP A 48 -5.38 6.06 -3.30
N ILE A 49 -6.13 5.48 -4.24
CA ILE A 49 -7.49 5.92 -4.53
C ILE A 49 -8.40 5.74 -3.32
N ALA A 50 -8.35 4.58 -2.65
CA ALA A 50 -9.15 4.32 -1.45
C ALA A 50 -8.82 5.29 -0.30
N ILE A 51 -7.54 5.63 -0.13
CA ILE A 51 -7.07 6.59 0.88
C ILE A 51 -7.57 8.01 0.57
N ILE A 52 -7.40 8.47 -0.68
CA ILE A 52 -7.85 9.81 -1.10
C ILE A 52 -9.39 9.91 -1.01
N GLY A 53 -10.09 8.81 -1.33
CA GLY A 53 -11.54 8.68 -1.14
C GLY A 53 -11.99 8.55 0.32
N GLN A 54 -11.06 8.47 1.27
CA GLN A 54 -11.31 8.33 2.72
C GLN A 54 -12.17 7.12 3.09
N HIS A 55 -12.08 6.04 2.31
CA HIS A 55 -12.84 4.81 2.53
C HIS A 55 -12.15 3.93 3.59
N GLU A 56 -12.18 4.34 4.86
CA GLU A 56 -11.39 3.73 5.94
C GLU A 56 -11.51 2.20 6.02
N GLU A 57 -12.74 1.67 5.95
CA GLU A 57 -12.99 0.22 6.05
C GLU A 57 -12.42 -0.54 4.85
N LEU A 58 -12.49 0.05 3.65
CA LEU A 58 -11.86 -0.51 2.46
C LEU A 58 -10.33 -0.46 2.56
N VAL A 59 -9.77 0.63 3.08
CA VAL A 59 -8.32 0.77 3.26
C VAL A 59 -7.81 -0.29 4.24
N LYS A 60 -8.51 -0.50 5.37
CA LYS A 60 -8.17 -1.59 6.31
C LYS A 60 -8.24 -2.97 5.66
N GLU A 61 -9.27 -3.22 4.85
CA GLU A 61 -9.40 -4.48 4.12
C GLU A 61 -8.22 -4.71 3.16
N LEU A 62 -7.86 -3.70 2.36
CA LEU A 62 -6.71 -3.78 1.46
C LEU A 62 -5.38 -4.00 2.20
N LEU A 63 -5.23 -3.38 3.38
CA LEU A 63 -4.05 -3.53 4.24
C LEU A 63 -4.03 -4.84 5.04
N ASN A 64 -5.16 -5.54 5.13
CA ASN A 64 -5.26 -6.88 5.71
C ASN A 64 -5.00 -8.01 4.69
N HIS A 65 -5.01 -7.70 3.40
CA HIS A 65 -4.72 -8.67 2.34
C HIS A 65 -3.23 -9.07 2.33
N ASP A 66 -2.90 -10.31 1.96
CA ASP A 66 -1.52 -10.83 2.00
C ASP A 66 -0.51 -9.98 1.20
N SER A 67 -0.98 -9.34 0.14
CA SER A 67 -0.18 -8.49 -0.75
C SER A 67 -0.05 -7.02 -0.28
N TRP A 68 -0.49 -6.66 0.93
CA TRP A 68 -0.52 -5.27 1.40
C TRP A 68 0.84 -4.55 1.29
N ARG A 69 1.95 -5.27 1.48
CA ARG A 69 3.31 -4.72 1.36
C ARG A 69 3.60 -4.23 -0.05
N ASP A 70 3.22 -4.98 -1.07
CA ASP A 70 3.46 -4.60 -2.47
C ASP A 70 2.53 -3.46 -2.87
N ILE A 71 1.31 -3.43 -2.34
CA ILE A 71 0.38 -2.32 -2.51
C ILE A 71 0.93 -1.03 -1.87
N MET A 72 1.61 -1.12 -0.73
CA MET A 72 2.25 0.01 -0.07
C MET A 72 3.56 0.49 -0.73
N ARG A 73 4.12 -0.29 -1.68
CA ARG A 73 5.31 0.11 -2.46
C ARG A 73 4.93 0.99 -3.66
N ASN A 74 4.22 2.09 -3.38
CA ASN A 74 3.93 3.12 -4.37
C ASN A 74 4.30 4.51 -3.85
N ALA A 75 5.08 5.27 -4.61
CA ALA A 75 5.48 6.61 -4.21
C ALA A 75 5.43 7.55 -5.41
N GLN A 76 4.82 8.72 -5.20
CA GLN A 76 4.64 9.74 -6.22
C GLN A 76 5.57 10.92 -5.96
N PRO A 77 6.30 11.44 -6.95
CA PRO A 77 7.08 12.65 -6.75
C PRO A 77 6.13 13.82 -6.43
N ILE A 78 6.44 14.57 -5.39
CA ILE A 78 5.70 15.79 -5.06
C ILE A 78 6.23 16.89 -5.99
N SER A 79 5.37 17.39 -6.87
CA SER A 79 5.73 18.43 -7.84
C SER A 79 6.40 19.63 -7.15
N GLY A 80 7.58 20.01 -7.63
CA GLY A 80 8.35 21.13 -7.10
C GLY A 80 9.19 20.82 -5.85
N THR A 81 9.31 19.55 -5.44
CA THR A 81 10.17 19.14 -4.33
C THR A 81 10.94 17.85 -4.66
N GLU A 82 12.01 17.56 -3.92
CA GLU A 82 12.71 16.26 -3.99
C GLU A 82 12.01 15.16 -3.18
N ALA A 83 10.89 15.49 -2.53
CA ALA A 83 10.15 14.57 -1.66
C ALA A 83 9.14 13.73 -2.44
N PHE A 84 8.79 12.58 -1.88
CA PHE A 84 7.77 11.69 -2.41
C PHE A 84 6.52 11.68 -1.53
N ASP A 85 5.34 11.60 -2.14
CA ASP A 85 4.06 11.32 -1.50
C ASP A 85 3.85 9.81 -1.49
N THR A 86 4.16 9.24 -0.34
CA THR A 86 4.12 7.81 -0.06
C THR A 86 2.76 7.45 0.55
N PRO A 87 2.38 6.16 0.58
CA PRO A 87 1.06 5.77 1.04
C PRO A 87 0.92 6.04 2.53
N MET A 88 2.00 5.91 3.30
CA MET A 88 2.00 6.27 4.73
C MET A 88 1.76 7.76 4.97
N ARG A 89 2.38 8.66 4.17
CA ARG A 89 2.09 10.11 4.24
C ARG A 89 0.65 10.42 3.87
N LYS A 90 0.10 9.73 2.87
CA LYS A 90 -1.31 9.87 2.49
C LYS A 90 -2.24 9.35 3.59
N LEU A 91 -1.94 8.21 4.21
CA LEU A 91 -2.69 7.68 5.35
C LEU A 91 -2.75 8.69 6.50
N ILE A 92 -1.61 9.28 6.88
CA ILE A 92 -1.54 10.32 7.92
C ILE A 92 -2.38 11.55 7.54
N ARG A 93 -2.38 11.94 6.26
CA ARG A 93 -3.07 13.15 5.77
C ARG A 93 -4.59 12.98 5.66
N TYR A 94 -5.05 11.83 5.16
CA TYR A 94 -6.46 11.61 4.81
C TYR A 94 -7.21 10.69 5.77
N VAL A 95 -6.56 9.67 6.32
CA VAL A 95 -7.18 8.65 7.20
C VAL A 95 -6.28 8.34 8.40
N PRO A 96 -6.02 9.32 9.29
CA PRO A 96 -5.04 9.18 10.37
C PRO A 96 -5.38 8.05 11.35
N ASN A 97 -6.66 7.71 11.50
CA ASN A 97 -7.13 6.58 12.29
C ASN A 97 -6.57 5.25 11.77
N VAL A 98 -6.59 5.06 10.44
CA VAL A 98 -6.05 3.86 9.79
C VAL A 98 -4.52 3.87 9.83
N ALA A 99 -3.89 5.05 9.73
CA ALA A 99 -2.45 5.19 9.90
C ALA A 99 -1.99 4.71 11.29
N ALA A 100 -2.69 5.15 12.35
CA ALA A 100 -2.42 4.74 13.72
C ALA A 100 -2.63 3.23 13.92
N TRP A 101 -3.77 2.70 13.45
CA TRP A 101 -4.05 1.26 13.47
C TRP A 101 -2.96 0.46 12.75
N LEU A 102 -2.53 0.89 11.57
CA LEU A 102 -1.51 0.20 10.79
C LEU A 102 -0.18 0.13 11.56
N ILE A 103 0.23 1.24 12.20
CA ILE A 103 1.43 1.30 13.06
C ILE A 103 1.31 0.34 14.25
N ASP A 104 0.17 0.35 14.93
CA ASP A 104 0.00 -0.44 16.14
C ASP A 104 -0.16 -1.93 15.85
N GLU A 105 -0.85 -2.30 14.77
CA GLU A 105 -1.18 -3.68 14.48
C GLU A 105 -0.12 -4.38 13.60
N LYS A 106 0.34 -3.73 12.52
CA LYS A 106 1.24 -4.37 11.54
C LYS A 106 2.72 -4.04 11.76
N PHE A 107 3.03 -2.84 12.24
CA PHE A 107 4.41 -2.41 12.48
C PHE A 107 4.96 -2.81 13.84
N THR A 108 4.18 -3.50 14.68
CA THR A 108 4.59 -3.88 16.03
C THR A 108 4.60 -5.39 16.18
N THR A 109 5.80 -6.00 16.13
CA THR A 109 5.94 -7.39 16.62
C THR A 109 6.24 -7.34 18.12
N ILE A 110 5.32 -7.85 18.94
CA ILE A 110 5.55 -8.07 20.37
C ILE A 110 6.25 -9.42 20.51
N VAL A 111 7.53 -9.40 20.89
CA VAL A 111 8.27 -10.63 21.19
C VAL A 111 8.27 -10.82 22.71
N GLY A 112 7.49 -11.79 23.20
CA GLY A 112 7.47 -12.17 24.62
C GLY A 112 6.38 -13.19 24.96
N GLY A 113 6.79 -14.33 25.52
CA GLY A 113 5.89 -15.39 26.01
C GLY A 113 5.59 -15.28 27.52
N PRO A 114 4.65 -16.10 28.04
CA PRO A 114 4.27 -16.05 29.44
C PRO A 114 5.44 -16.47 30.34
N GLY A 115 6.05 -15.50 31.03
CA GLY A 115 7.19 -15.70 31.94
C GLY A 115 8.40 -14.81 31.70
N GLN A 116 8.48 -14.08 30.57
CA GLN A 116 9.53 -13.10 30.32
C GLN A 116 8.95 -11.68 30.42
N LYS A 117 9.55 -10.81 31.24
CA LYS A 117 9.21 -9.38 31.29
C LYS A 117 9.46 -8.78 29.89
N VAL A 118 8.38 -8.47 29.19
CA VAL A 118 8.32 -8.00 27.80
C VAL A 118 9.00 -6.63 27.65
N TYR A 119 10.00 -6.47 26.77
CA TYR A 119 10.56 -5.14 26.44
C TYR A 119 11.05 -4.93 25.00
N LYS A 120 10.66 -5.76 24.01
CA LYS A 120 11.08 -5.50 22.62
C LYS A 120 9.89 -5.31 21.70
N ARG A 121 9.63 -4.03 21.36
CA ARG A 121 8.77 -3.61 20.25
C ARG A 121 9.66 -3.40 19.03
N ILE A 122 9.56 -4.29 18.04
CA ILE A 122 10.31 -4.16 16.78
C ILE A 122 9.42 -3.39 15.82
N TYR A 123 9.87 -2.20 15.42
CA TYR A 123 9.22 -1.38 14.40
C TYR A 123 9.83 -1.68 13.03
N ASP A 124 8.99 -1.99 12.06
CA ASP A 124 9.44 -2.11 10.67
C ASP A 124 9.59 -0.71 10.05
N TYR A 125 10.83 -0.21 10.00
CA TYR A 125 11.14 1.10 9.43
C TYR A 125 11.13 1.13 7.89
N GLU A 126 10.70 0.07 7.18
CA GLU A 126 10.55 0.09 5.71
C GLU A 126 9.64 1.21 5.22
N PHE A 127 8.56 1.48 5.95
CA PHE A 127 7.56 2.47 5.56
C PHE A 127 7.52 3.71 6.47
N TYR A 128 8.37 3.77 7.50
CA TYR A 128 8.48 4.93 8.42
C TYR A 128 9.51 5.96 7.93
N GLU A 129 10.64 5.51 7.34
CA GLU A 129 11.66 6.38 6.70
C GLU A 129 11.62 6.24 5.16
N ASP A 130 10.40 6.29 4.64
CA ASP A 130 10.09 6.04 3.25
C ASP A 130 10.83 6.94 2.25
N MET A 131 11.19 8.18 2.63
CA MET A 131 11.90 9.12 1.76
C MET A 131 13.24 8.58 1.21
N TYR A 132 13.97 7.78 1.99
CA TYR A 132 15.26 7.22 1.58
C TYR A 132 15.12 5.87 0.86
N LYS A 133 14.09 5.08 1.20
CA LYS A 133 13.83 3.75 0.63
C LYS A 133 13.05 3.78 -0.68
N VAL A 134 12.38 4.88 -1.02
CA VAL A 134 11.70 5.03 -2.32
C VAL A 134 12.68 4.80 -3.48
N ARG A 135 13.94 5.27 -3.36
CA ARG A 135 14.98 5.01 -4.36
C ARG A 135 15.29 3.50 -4.49
N ASP A 136 15.22 2.76 -3.38
CA ASP A 136 15.47 1.32 -3.35
C ASP A 136 14.30 0.48 -3.87
N TRP A 137 13.05 0.93 -3.69
CA TRP A 137 11.86 0.29 -4.27
C TRP A 137 11.94 0.24 -5.79
N TYR A 138 12.51 1.28 -6.41
CA TYR A 138 12.66 1.38 -7.86
C TYR A 138 14.02 0.87 -8.37
N SER A 139 15.03 0.70 -7.51
CA SER A 139 16.35 0.15 -7.90
C SER A 139 16.39 -1.38 -7.90
N LYS A 140 15.64 -2.06 -7.01
CA LYS A 140 15.58 -3.53 -6.93
C LYS A 140 14.76 -4.21 -8.05
N GLY A 141 14.25 -3.46 -9.02
CA GLY A 141 13.54 -3.98 -10.19
C GLY A 141 14.42 -4.44 -11.37
N LYS A 142 15.76 -4.31 -11.30
CA LYS A 142 16.67 -4.81 -12.34
C LYS A 142 18.01 -5.26 -11.76
N HIS A 143 18.07 -6.45 -11.15
CA HIS A 143 19.31 -7.25 -11.10
C HIS A 143 18.94 -8.74 -11.01
N TYR A 144 18.42 -9.29 -12.11
CA TYR A 144 18.88 -10.60 -12.55
C TYR A 144 20.09 -10.34 -13.44
N ILE A 145 21.28 -10.57 -12.90
CA ILE A 145 22.40 -11.00 -13.73
C ILE A 145 22.96 -12.24 -13.05
N ASP A 146 22.93 -13.30 -13.84
CA ASP A 146 23.40 -14.64 -13.55
C ASP A 146 24.80 -14.67 -12.95
N LEU A 147 25.01 -15.73 -12.17
CA LEU A 147 26.31 -16.18 -11.72
C LEU A 147 27.18 -16.60 -12.93
N SER A 148 28.32 -15.95 -13.09
CA SER A 148 29.56 -16.55 -13.60
C SER A 148 30.77 -15.75 -13.12
#